data_AF-A0A4Y8RGV6-F1
#
_entry.id   AF-A0A4Y8RGV6-F1
#
_cell.length_a   1.000
_cell.length_b   1.000
_cell.length_c   1.000
_cell.angle_alpha   90.00
_cell.angle_beta   90.00
_cell.angle_gamma   90.00
#
_symmetry.space_group_name_H-M   'P 1'
#
loop_
_entity.id
_entity.type
_entity.pdbx_description
1 polymer ?
#
loop_
_entity_poly.entity_id
_entity_poly.type
_entity_poly.pdbx_seq_one_letter_code
_entity_poly.pdbx_strand_id
1 'polypeptide(L)'
;MSERWMSITEAARRLSEAGDSLDRSTLSRYLKQHGEALPTRREGRSTLVEYEALEAHRGENIRLRPVERVASLSAAPVGPDGAATRSSSNGRRRFTGTQSDGAARKAMADAELREMELAERRRLLTPTAEVLEAGQEAISKMQLAFDRAVEAEAAQVSVKYGWDERQARQAFKAFTRKGFEAFHEEMLSRLDELRRAKDARDLDGDEAAAASSQLQ
;
A
#
# COMPACT_ATOMS: atom_id res chain seq x y z
N MET A 1 1.37 28.30 -3.38
CA MET A 1 2.06 27.82 -4.60
C MET A 1 0.96 27.55 -5.62
N SER A 2 1.13 28.01 -6.84
CA SER A 2 0.04 28.21 -7.78
C SER A 2 -0.29 26.90 -8.51
N GLU A 3 -1.36 26.21 -8.11
CA GLU A 3 -1.84 24.99 -8.78
C GLU A 3 -2.13 25.25 -10.26
N ARG A 4 -1.14 24.95 -11.13
CA ARG A 4 -1.20 25.31 -12.55
C ARG A 4 -1.70 24.12 -13.37
N TRP A 5 -3.01 23.99 -13.42
CA TRP A 5 -3.70 23.05 -14.31
C TRP A 5 -3.53 23.49 -15.77
N MET A 6 -3.01 22.60 -16.61
CA MET A 6 -2.84 22.89 -18.03
C MET A 6 -3.20 21.69 -18.91
N SER A 7 -3.54 21.97 -20.17
CA SER A 7 -3.89 20.93 -21.13
C SER A 7 -2.68 20.03 -21.45
N ILE A 8 -2.93 18.76 -21.79
CA ILE A 8 -1.87 17.79 -22.16
C ILE A 8 -0.94 18.34 -23.26
N THR A 9 -1.48 19.07 -24.23
CA THR A 9 -0.69 19.65 -25.33
C THR A 9 0.24 20.76 -24.83
N GLU A 10 -0.24 21.60 -23.91
CA GLU A 10 0.57 22.67 -23.31
C GLU A 10 1.62 22.11 -22.33
N ALA A 11 1.26 21.08 -21.56
CA ALA A 11 2.18 20.37 -20.68
C ALA A 11 3.31 19.70 -21.47
N ALA A 12 3.01 19.04 -22.58
CA ALA A 12 4.03 18.40 -23.44
C ALA A 12 5.00 19.42 -24.04
N ARG A 13 4.49 20.60 -24.45
CA ARG A 13 5.34 21.68 -24.97
C ARG A 13 6.27 22.23 -23.90
N ARG A 14 5.77 22.48 -22.68
CA ARG A 14 6.59 22.99 -21.58
C ARG A 14 7.63 21.99 -21.07
N LEU A 15 7.26 20.70 -21.00
CA LEU A 15 8.23 19.65 -20.68
C LEU A 15 9.32 19.53 -21.75
N SER A 16 8.96 19.72 -23.03
CA SER A 16 9.93 19.77 -24.13
C SER A 16 10.85 21.00 -24.04
N GLU A 17 10.32 22.16 -23.68
CA GLU A 17 11.11 23.38 -23.39
C GLU A 17 12.03 23.20 -22.17
N ALA A 18 11.61 22.42 -21.17
CA ALA A 18 12.40 22.05 -20.00
C ALA A 18 13.46 20.96 -20.27
N GLY A 19 13.59 20.50 -21.52
CA GLY A 19 14.64 19.55 -21.95
C GLY A 19 14.18 18.10 -22.05
N ASP A 20 12.88 17.83 -21.92
CA ASP A 20 12.29 16.50 -22.05
C ASP A 20 11.41 16.43 -23.31
N SER A 21 12.05 16.10 -24.45
CA SER A 21 11.42 16.07 -25.76
C SER A 21 10.29 15.03 -25.80
N LEU A 22 9.05 15.48 -25.66
CA LEU A 22 7.88 14.60 -25.58
C LEU A 22 6.78 15.04 -26.54
N ASP A 23 6.31 14.06 -27.29
CA ASP A 23 5.09 14.20 -28.07
C ASP A 23 3.85 14.00 -27.19
N ARG A 24 2.76 14.66 -27.61
CA ARG A 24 1.44 14.57 -26.97
C ARG A 24 0.96 13.13 -26.75
N SER A 25 1.26 12.22 -27.68
CA SER A 25 0.90 10.81 -27.62
C SER A 25 1.62 10.07 -26.49
N THR A 26 2.92 10.34 -26.32
CA THR A 26 3.75 9.78 -25.25
C THR A 26 3.26 10.25 -23.88
N LEU A 27 2.96 11.54 -23.75
CA LEU A 27 2.43 12.08 -22.51
C LEU A 27 1.04 11.50 -22.18
N SER A 28 0.17 11.35 -23.17
CA SER A 28 -1.14 10.72 -22.98
C SER A 28 -1.06 9.26 -22.56
N ARG A 29 -0.08 8.50 -23.06
CA ARG A 29 0.14 7.10 -22.65
C ARG A 29 0.68 7.03 -21.23
N TYR A 30 1.62 7.92 -20.89
CA TYR A 30 2.20 8.02 -19.54
C TYR A 30 1.12 8.32 -18.49
N LEU A 31 0.22 9.26 -18.77
CA LEU A 31 -0.89 9.59 -17.88
C LEU A 31 -1.89 8.45 -17.71
N LYS A 32 -2.07 7.60 -18.74
CA LYS A 32 -2.90 6.39 -18.62
C LYS A 32 -2.25 5.32 -17.75
N GLN A 33 -0.93 5.18 -17.83
CA GLN A 33 -0.18 4.19 -17.06
C GLN A 33 0.01 4.60 -15.59
N HIS A 34 0.09 5.90 -15.32
CA HIS A 34 0.29 6.46 -13.97
C HIS A 34 -0.91 7.28 -13.49
N GLY A 35 -2.12 6.93 -13.95
CA GLY A 35 -3.35 7.69 -13.67
C GLY A 35 -3.81 7.66 -12.21
N GLU A 36 -3.35 6.69 -11.42
CA GLU A 36 -3.64 6.60 -9.98
C GLU A 36 -2.73 7.51 -9.14
N ALA A 37 -1.54 7.86 -9.65
CA ALA A 37 -0.53 8.65 -8.94
C ALA A 37 -0.55 10.15 -9.32
N LEU A 38 -1.22 10.51 -10.42
CA LEU A 38 -1.25 11.88 -10.93
C LEU A 38 -2.67 12.45 -10.89
N PRO A 39 -2.87 13.64 -10.29
CA PRO A 39 -4.17 14.29 -10.29
C PRO A 39 -4.51 14.75 -11.72
N THR A 40 -5.49 14.08 -12.33
CA THR A 40 -6.00 14.44 -13.66
C THR A 40 -7.45 14.90 -13.55
N ARG A 41 -7.76 16.04 -14.18
CA ARG A 41 -9.11 16.60 -14.22
C ARG A 41 -9.60 16.61 -15.65
N ARG A 42 -10.82 16.13 -15.90
CA ARG A 42 -11.45 16.20 -17.21
C ARG A 42 -12.37 17.41 -17.27
N GLU A 43 -12.04 18.37 -18.14
CA GLU A 43 -12.89 19.52 -18.43
C GLU A 43 -13.35 19.41 -19.89
N GLY A 44 -14.60 18.97 -20.08
CA GLY A 44 -15.20 18.75 -21.40
C GLY A 44 -14.43 17.72 -22.26
N ARG A 45 -13.87 18.17 -23.39
CA ARG A 45 -13.13 17.35 -24.37
C ARG A 45 -11.61 17.32 -24.10
N SER A 46 -11.13 18.07 -23.11
CA SER A 46 -9.72 18.16 -22.74
C SER A 46 -9.45 17.58 -21.35
N THR A 47 -8.34 16.85 -21.24
CA THR A 47 -7.78 16.45 -19.95
C THR A 47 -6.77 17.51 -19.52
N LEU A 48 -6.97 18.02 -18.31
CA LEU A 48 -6.08 18.92 -17.61
C LEU A 48 -5.21 18.12 -16.65
N VAL A 49 -3.95 18.51 -16.59
CA VAL A 49 -2.94 17.89 -15.73
C VAL A 49 -2.27 18.98 -14.93
N GLU A 50 -2.01 18.70 -13.66
CA GLU A 50 -1.21 19.57 -12.82
C GLU A 50 0.27 19.44 -13.19
N TYR A 51 0.86 20.56 -13.61
CA TYR A 51 2.22 20.56 -14.18
C TYR A 51 3.31 20.27 -13.16
N GLU A 52 3.21 20.82 -11.95
CA GLU A 52 4.21 20.62 -10.89
C GLU A 52 4.24 19.16 -10.42
N ALA A 53 3.07 18.54 -10.24
CA ALA A 53 2.93 17.12 -9.92
C ALA A 53 3.47 16.21 -11.05
N LEU A 54 3.21 16.58 -12.31
CA LEU A 54 3.70 15.84 -13.48
C LEU A 54 5.22 15.92 -13.63
N GLU A 55 5.83 17.08 -13.40
CA GLU A 55 7.27 17.28 -13.45
C GLU A 55 7.99 16.52 -12.33
N ALA A 56 7.50 16.62 -11.10
CA ALA A 56 8.04 15.90 -9.94
C ALA A 56 7.96 14.38 -10.13
N HIS A 57 6.78 13.86 -10.47
CA HIS A 57 6.57 12.43 -10.67
C HIS A 57 7.40 11.87 -11.83
N ARG A 58 7.71 12.68 -12.86
CA ARG A 58 8.57 12.26 -13.98
C ARG A 58 10.05 12.37 -13.66
N GLY A 59 10.47 13.35 -12.86
CA GLY A 59 11.83 13.41 -12.32
C GLY A 59 12.17 12.23 -11.41
N GLU A 60 11.16 11.69 -10.70
CA GLU A 60 11.29 10.50 -9.87
C GLU A 60 11.29 9.20 -10.68
N ASN A 61 10.36 9.06 -11.64
CA ASN A 61 10.16 7.79 -12.37
C ASN A 61 11.02 7.63 -13.63
N ILE A 62 11.44 8.73 -14.26
CA ILE A 62 12.21 8.70 -15.50
C ILE A 62 13.56 9.34 -15.24
N ARG A 63 14.64 8.59 -15.50
CA ARG A 63 15.99 9.15 -15.55
C ARG A 63 16.08 10.06 -16.77
N LEU A 64 15.70 11.32 -16.61
CA LEU A 64 15.95 12.37 -17.59
C LEU A 64 17.46 12.40 -17.80
N ARG A 65 17.92 11.94 -18.97
CA ARG A 65 19.30 12.15 -19.39
C ARG A 65 19.39 13.65 -19.61
N PRO A 66 20.19 14.41 -18.84
CA PRO A 66 20.44 15.79 -19.19
C PRO A 66 21.05 15.75 -20.59
N VAL A 67 20.35 16.29 -21.58
CA VAL A 67 20.95 16.55 -22.87
C VAL A 67 21.99 17.62 -22.59
N GLU A 68 23.24 17.20 -22.51
CA GLU A 68 24.39 18.09 -22.48
C GLU A 68 24.21 19.05 -23.64
N ARG A 69 24.05 20.33 -23.31
CA ARG A 69 24.05 21.40 -24.29
C ARG A 69 25.30 21.21 -25.13
N VAL A 70 25.10 21.14 -26.44
CA VAL A 70 26.16 21.17 -27.44
C VAL A 70 26.94 22.47 -27.23
N ALA A 71 27.95 22.41 -26.37
CA ALA A 71 28.97 23.43 -26.24
C ALA A 71 30.02 23.12 -27.30
N SER A 72 29.86 23.82 -28.43
CA SER A 72 30.92 24.29 -29.31
C SER A 72 32.34 24.19 -28.73
N LEU A 73 33.17 23.38 -29.38
CA LEU A 73 34.57 23.65 -29.77
C LEU A 73 35.31 24.75 -28.98
N SER A 74 36.28 24.36 -28.13
CA SER A 74 37.66 24.88 -28.18
C SER A 74 38.58 24.28 -27.11
N ALA A 75 39.71 23.76 -27.60
CA ALA A 75 41.08 23.83 -27.07
C ALA A 75 41.42 23.34 -25.64
N ALA A 76 42.40 22.42 -25.61
CA ALA A 76 43.22 22.03 -24.46
C ALA A 76 44.10 23.20 -23.93
N PRO A 77 44.75 23.11 -22.75
CA PRO A 77 45.95 22.27 -22.58
C PRO A 77 46.15 21.60 -21.19
N VAL A 78 47.25 20.84 -21.14
CA VAL A 78 47.81 19.90 -20.16
C VAL A 78 48.25 20.54 -18.81
N GLY A 79 48.19 19.75 -17.73
CA GLY A 79 49.01 19.93 -16.52
C GLY A 79 48.81 18.79 -15.49
N PRO A 80 49.88 18.11 -15.02
CA PRO A 80 49.81 17.09 -13.96
C PRO A 80 50.14 17.67 -12.57
N ASP A 81 49.90 16.83 -11.55
CA ASP A 81 50.30 16.93 -10.14
C ASP A 81 49.33 17.57 -9.13
N GLY A 82 49.09 16.82 -8.03
CA GLY A 82 49.10 17.39 -6.69
C GLY A 82 47.78 17.47 -5.91
N ALA A 83 47.51 16.43 -5.12
CA ALA A 83 46.99 16.45 -3.74
C ALA A 83 45.69 17.23 -3.37
N ALA A 84 44.66 16.43 -3.05
CA ALA A 84 43.75 16.52 -1.90
C ALA A 84 43.26 17.90 -1.41
N THR A 85 41.95 18.16 -1.57
CA THR A 85 41.14 18.83 -0.54
C THR A 85 39.70 18.33 -0.60
N ARG A 86 39.17 18.01 0.59
CA ARG A 86 37.82 17.54 0.89
C ARG A 86 36.78 18.60 0.52
N SER A 87 35.73 18.24 -0.21
CA SER A 87 34.38 18.74 0.04
C SER A 87 33.32 17.94 -0.71
N SER A 88 32.27 17.62 0.02
CA SER A 88 31.04 16.94 -0.34
C SER A 88 30.32 17.55 -1.55
N SER A 89 29.95 16.71 -2.52
CA SER A 89 28.63 16.79 -3.18
C SER A 89 28.40 15.59 -4.12
N ASN A 90 27.35 14.82 -3.82
CA ASN A 90 26.45 14.18 -4.79
C ASN A 90 27.03 13.49 -6.03
N GLY A 91 28.15 12.77 -5.88
CA GLY A 91 28.57 11.76 -6.83
C GLY A 91 27.79 10.47 -6.59
N ARG A 92 26.78 10.19 -7.42
CA ARG A 92 26.19 8.86 -7.64
C ARG A 92 27.20 7.76 -7.26
N ARG A 93 26.94 7.01 -6.20
CA ARG A 93 27.54 5.68 -6.01
C ARG A 93 27.10 4.86 -7.21
N ARG A 94 27.88 4.89 -8.29
CA ARG A 94 27.73 3.95 -9.40
C ARG A 94 27.80 2.58 -8.74
N PHE A 95 26.77 1.78 -8.92
CA PHE A 95 26.72 0.41 -8.46
C PHE A 95 28.02 -0.30 -8.89
N THR A 96 28.94 -0.48 -7.94
CA THR A 96 30.15 -1.30 -8.08
C THR A 96 29.87 -2.71 -7.57
N GLY A 97 28.66 -3.22 -7.78
CA GLY A 97 28.37 -4.63 -7.56
C GLY A 97 28.99 -5.40 -8.71
N THR A 98 30.04 -6.17 -8.42
CA THR A 98 30.55 -7.20 -9.33
C THR A 98 29.41 -8.17 -9.65
N GLN A 99 29.44 -8.88 -10.78
CA GLN A 99 28.39 -9.85 -11.14
C GLN A 99 28.09 -10.87 -10.01
N SER A 100 29.07 -11.12 -9.14
CA SER A 100 28.93 -11.92 -7.92
C SER A 100 27.96 -11.32 -6.88
N ASP A 101 27.86 -10.01 -6.74
CA ASP A 101 26.91 -9.34 -5.81
C ASP A 101 25.47 -9.50 -6.31
N GLY A 102 25.25 -9.40 -7.63
CA GLY A 102 23.94 -9.70 -8.23
C GLY A 102 23.53 -11.17 -8.05
N ALA A 103 24.49 -12.09 -8.22
CA ALA A 103 24.25 -13.52 -8.00
C ALA A 103 23.98 -13.85 -6.51
N ALA A 104 24.69 -13.21 -5.57
CA ALA A 104 24.48 -13.40 -4.14
C ALA A 104 23.10 -12.92 -3.70
N ARG A 105 22.65 -11.76 -4.17
CA ARG A 105 21.29 -11.25 -3.88
C ARG A 105 20.19 -12.14 -4.45
N LYS A 106 20.40 -12.66 -5.66
CA LYS A 106 19.47 -13.62 -6.25
C LYS A 106 19.44 -14.92 -5.44
N ALA A 107 20.59 -15.44 -5.02
CA ALA A 107 20.66 -16.63 -4.19
C ALA A 107 20.01 -16.43 -2.81
N MET A 108 20.15 -15.23 -2.21
CA MET A 108 19.46 -14.87 -0.96
C MET A 108 17.95 -14.81 -1.16
N ALA A 109 17.46 -14.14 -2.21
CA ALA A 109 16.03 -14.10 -2.51
C ALA A 109 15.44 -15.50 -2.80
N ASP A 110 16.17 -16.33 -3.55
CA ASP A 110 15.76 -17.70 -3.83
C ASP A 110 15.78 -18.58 -2.55
N ALA A 111 16.67 -18.29 -1.60
CA ALA A 111 16.70 -18.96 -0.30
C ALA A 111 15.53 -18.52 0.59
N GLU A 112 15.24 -17.23 0.67
CA GLU A 112 14.09 -16.68 1.41
C GLU A 112 12.76 -17.24 0.89
N LEU A 113 12.58 -17.34 -0.43
CA LEU A 113 11.40 -17.96 -1.02
C LEU A 113 11.26 -19.43 -0.63
N ARG A 114 12.36 -20.19 -0.66
CA ARG A 114 12.35 -21.60 -0.22
C ARG A 114 12.06 -21.76 1.27
N GLU A 115 12.53 -20.84 2.11
CA GLU A 115 12.20 -20.85 3.54
C GLU A 115 10.71 -20.56 3.77
N MET A 116 10.14 -19.62 3.04
CA MET A 116 8.70 -19.33 3.08
C MET A 116 7.87 -20.55 2.60
N GLU A 117 8.24 -21.19 1.50
CA GLU A 117 7.58 -22.42 1.01
C GLU A 117 7.67 -23.56 2.03
N LEU A 118 8.81 -23.71 2.69
CA LEU A 118 9.02 -24.73 3.71
C LEU A 118 8.20 -24.44 4.98
N ALA A 119 8.06 -23.16 5.35
CA ALA A 119 7.21 -22.71 6.45
C ALA A 119 5.71 -22.93 6.13
N GLU A 120 5.29 -22.68 4.89
CA GLU A 120 3.94 -22.98 4.40
C GLU A 120 3.63 -24.48 4.47
N ARG A 121 4.54 -25.33 3.97
CA ARG A 121 4.40 -26.80 4.06
C ARG A 121 4.36 -27.30 5.51
N ARG A 122 5.06 -26.62 6.41
CA ARG A 122 5.03 -26.90 7.86
C ARG A 122 3.83 -26.29 8.57
N ARG A 123 2.95 -25.57 7.86
CA ARG A 123 1.77 -24.87 8.40
C ARG A 123 2.14 -23.86 9.51
N LEU A 124 3.31 -23.25 9.39
CA LEU A 124 3.78 -22.21 10.30
C LEU A 124 3.36 -20.81 9.82
N LEU A 125 2.87 -20.71 8.59
CA LEU A 125 2.30 -19.49 8.03
C LEU A 125 0.77 -19.63 8.03
N THR A 126 0.09 -18.65 8.62
CA THR A 126 -1.36 -18.52 8.53
C THR A 126 -1.67 -17.40 7.55
N PRO A 127 -2.08 -17.70 6.31
CA PRO A 127 -2.40 -16.67 5.34
C PRO A 127 -3.61 -15.86 5.81
N THR A 128 -3.44 -14.54 5.88
CA THR A 128 -4.47 -13.62 6.37
C THR A 128 -5.74 -13.66 5.53
N ALA A 129 -5.62 -13.92 4.23
CA ALA A 129 -6.74 -14.06 3.31
C ALA A 129 -7.64 -15.25 3.67
N GLU A 130 -7.07 -16.42 3.95
CA GLU A 130 -7.85 -17.61 4.34
C GLU A 130 -8.54 -17.43 5.69
N VAL A 131 -7.88 -16.78 6.65
CA VAL A 131 -8.49 -16.46 7.94
C VAL A 131 -9.68 -15.54 7.78
N LEU A 132 -9.56 -14.54 6.90
CA LEU A 132 -10.65 -13.61 6.62
C LEU A 132 -11.83 -14.31 5.94
N GLU A 133 -11.56 -15.15 4.93
CA GLU A 133 -12.59 -15.93 4.24
C GLU A 133 -13.29 -16.91 5.21
N ALA A 134 -12.52 -17.66 5.99
CA ALA A 134 -13.07 -18.59 6.99
C ALA A 134 -13.89 -17.85 8.05
N GLY A 135 -13.47 -16.65 8.46
CA GLY A 135 -14.21 -15.81 9.39
C GLY A 135 -15.56 -15.36 8.81
N GLN A 136 -15.57 -14.90 7.56
CA GLN A 136 -16.81 -14.53 6.86
C GLN A 136 -17.76 -15.72 6.70
N GLU A 137 -17.22 -16.87 6.28
CA GLU A 137 -18.00 -18.09 6.11
C GLU A 137 -18.60 -18.57 7.44
N ALA A 138 -17.85 -18.49 8.54
CA ALA A 138 -18.32 -18.83 9.88
C ALA A 138 -19.49 -17.93 10.31
N ILE A 139 -19.40 -16.62 10.08
CA ILE A 139 -20.48 -15.67 10.39
C ILE A 139 -21.73 -15.98 9.56
N SER A 140 -21.57 -16.25 8.25
CA SER A 140 -22.70 -16.62 7.40
C SER A 140 -23.37 -17.93 7.84
N LYS A 141 -22.57 -18.96 8.17
CA LYS A 141 -23.08 -20.24 8.71
C LYS A 141 -23.84 -20.03 10.03
N MET A 142 -23.32 -19.18 10.91
CA MET A 142 -23.97 -18.83 12.17
C MET A 142 -25.32 -18.14 11.93
N GLN A 143 -25.40 -17.15 11.06
CA GLN A 143 -26.65 -16.47 10.72
C GLN A 143 -27.71 -17.44 10.18
N LEU A 144 -27.33 -18.31 9.25
CA LEU A 144 -28.23 -19.35 8.71
C LEU A 144 -28.72 -20.32 9.79
N ALA A 145 -27.85 -20.70 10.73
CA ALA A 145 -28.22 -21.56 11.85
C ALA A 145 -29.23 -20.87 12.78
N PHE A 146 -29.04 -19.58 13.07
CA PHE A 146 -29.99 -18.80 13.85
C PHE A 146 -31.33 -18.67 13.14
N ASP A 147 -31.36 -18.36 11.86
CA ASP A 147 -32.61 -18.27 11.10
C ASP A 147 -33.40 -19.58 11.17
N ARG A 148 -32.72 -20.72 10.99
CA ARG A 148 -33.35 -22.03 11.13
C ARG A 148 -33.85 -22.31 12.54
N ALA A 149 -33.09 -21.92 13.56
CA ALA A 149 -33.48 -22.09 14.96
C ALA A 149 -34.71 -21.24 15.32
N VAL A 150 -34.79 -20.01 14.82
CA VAL A 150 -35.95 -19.13 15.03
C VAL A 150 -37.24 -19.75 14.49
N GLU A 151 -37.19 -20.39 13.32
CA GLU A 151 -38.36 -21.05 12.74
C GLU A 151 -38.84 -22.22 13.62
N ALA A 152 -37.91 -23.03 14.14
CA ALA A 152 -38.24 -24.15 15.03
C ALA A 152 -38.80 -23.70 16.39
N GLU A 153 -38.18 -22.68 17.00
CA GLU A 153 -38.60 -22.16 18.31
C GLU A 153 -39.92 -21.39 18.23
N ALA A 154 -40.18 -20.66 17.15
CA ALA A 154 -41.47 -20.01 16.96
C ALA A 154 -42.63 -21.01 16.92
N ALA A 155 -42.45 -22.13 16.20
CA ALA A 155 -43.43 -23.21 16.18
C ALA A 155 -43.62 -23.83 17.58
N GLN A 156 -42.52 -24.05 18.32
CA GLN A 156 -42.58 -24.62 19.66
C GLN A 156 -43.31 -23.70 20.65
N VAL A 157 -43.03 -22.40 20.62
CA VAL A 157 -43.64 -21.39 21.50
C VAL A 157 -45.11 -21.19 21.16
N SER A 158 -45.48 -21.27 19.88
CA SER A 158 -46.89 -21.23 19.46
C SER A 158 -47.69 -22.38 20.08
N VAL A 159 -47.17 -23.61 20.03
CA VAL A 159 -47.82 -24.78 20.62
C VAL A 159 -47.88 -24.72 22.15
N LYS A 160 -46.77 -24.33 22.80
CA LYS A 160 -46.66 -24.34 24.27
C LYS A 160 -47.46 -23.24 24.94
N TYR A 161 -47.47 -22.04 24.37
CA TYR A 161 -48.00 -20.84 25.01
C TYR A 161 -49.19 -20.21 24.27
N GLY A 162 -49.59 -20.80 23.13
CA GLY A 162 -50.69 -20.27 22.31
C GLY A 162 -50.35 -18.96 21.59
N TRP A 163 -49.07 -18.63 21.45
CA TRP A 163 -48.64 -17.41 20.78
C TRP A 163 -48.85 -17.52 19.26
N ASP A 164 -49.13 -16.38 18.62
CA ASP A 164 -49.11 -16.33 17.15
C ASP A 164 -47.69 -16.55 16.64
N GLU A 165 -47.53 -17.58 15.82
CA GLU A 165 -46.25 -18.00 15.27
C GLU A 165 -45.58 -16.87 14.46
N ARG A 166 -46.38 -16.06 13.75
CA ARG A 166 -45.86 -14.94 12.96
C ARG A 166 -45.25 -13.86 13.86
N GLN A 167 -45.93 -13.52 14.96
CA GLN A 167 -45.42 -12.56 15.94
C GLN A 167 -44.18 -13.09 16.66
N ALA A 168 -44.18 -14.38 17.05
CA ALA A 168 -43.03 -15.02 17.67
C ALA A 168 -41.78 -15.00 16.75
N ARG A 169 -41.94 -15.37 15.47
CA ARG A 169 -40.87 -15.27 14.46
C ARG A 169 -40.32 -13.85 14.35
N GLN A 170 -41.20 -12.85 14.30
CA GLN A 170 -40.78 -11.46 14.16
C GLN A 170 -40.02 -10.98 15.41
N ALA A 171 -40.47 -11.34 16.60
CA ALA A 171 -39.80 -11.01 17.86
C ALA A 171 -38.42 -11.67 17.94
N PHE A 172 -38.31 -12.96 17.61
CA PHE A 172 -37.02 -13.66 17.61
C PHE A 172 -36.06 -13.17 16.53
N LYS A 173 -36.55 -12.79 15.33
CA LYS A 173 -35.73 -12.13 14.30
C LYS A 173 -35.26 -10.74 14.72
N ALA A 174 -36.04 -10.01 15.52
CA ALA A 174 -35.59 -8.76 16.11
C ALA A 174 -34.56 -8.97 17.22
N PHE A 175 -34.75 -10.00 18.05
CA PHE A 175 -33.82 -10.37 19.11
C PHE A 175 -32.45 -10.81 18.58
N THR A 176 -32.42 -11.67 17.56
CA THR A 176 -31.17 -12.11 16.91
C THR A 176 -30.39 -10.95 16.32
N ARG A 177 -31.06 -9.99 15.65
CA ARG A 177 -30.41 -8.76 15.14
C ARG A 177 -29.75 -7.95 16.25
N LYS A 178 -30.45 -7.67 17.34
CA LYS A 178 -29.88 -6.97 18.52
C LYS A 178 -28.73 -7.76 19.16
N GLY A 179 -28.84 -9.08 19.19
CA GLY A 179 -27.78 -9.96 19.69
C GLY A 179 -26.50 -9.85 18.85
N PHE A 180 -26.62 -9.78 17.53
CA PHE A 180 -25.47 -9.57 16.64
C PHE A 180 -24.85 -8.18 16.79
N GLU A 181 -25.65 -7.13 16.97
CA GLU A 181 -25.16 -5.77 17.24
C GLU A 181 -24.32 -5.76 18.53
N ALA A 182 -24.87 -6.27 19.64
CA ALA A 182 -24.16 -6.35 20.91
C ALA A 182 -22.89 -7.22 20.83
N PHE A 183 -22.94 -8.34 20.10
CA PHE A 183 -21.78 -9.19 19.87
C PHE A 183 -20.69 -8.45 19.07
N HIS A 184 -21.07 -7.70 18.05
CA HIS A 184 -20.13 -6.92 17.25
C HIS A 184 -19.44 -5.84 18.08
N GLU A 185 -20.19 -5.11 18.90
CA GLU A 185 -19.65 -4.10 19.82
C GLU A 185 -18.65 -4.70 20.81
N GLU A 186 -18.99 -5.83 21.44
CA GLU A 186 -18.09 -6.55 22.37
C GLU A 186 -16.82 -7.03 21.67
N MET A 187 -16.93 -7.55 20.44
CA MET A 187 -15.77 -8.01 19.67
C MET A 187 -14.83 -6.87 19.30
N LEU A 188 -15.37 -5.71 18.89
CA LEU A 188 -14.56 -4.52 18.65
C LEU A 188 -13.86 -4.06 19.93
N SER A 189 -14.57 -4.03 21.06
CA SER A 189 -13.97 -3.64 22.34
C SER A 189 -12.80 -4.56 22.72
N ARG A 190 -12.95 -5.87 22.54
CA ARG A 190 -11.85 -6.82 22.81
C ARG A 190 -10.68 -6.67 21.86
N LEU A 191 -10.92 -6.37 20.58
CA LEU A 191 -9.85 -6.10 19.63
C LEU A 191 -9.07 -4.84 20.00
N ASP A 192 -9.77 -3.80 20.46
CA ASP A 192 -9.14 -2.58 20.94
C ASP A 192 -8.30 -2.83 22.21
N GLU A 193 -8.78 -3.64 23.15
CA GLU A 193 -8.02 -4.06 24.33
C GLU A 193 -6.75 -4.84 23.95
N LEU A 194 -6.86 -5.80 23.02
CA LEU A 194 -5.71 -6.56 22.53
C LEU A 194 -4.69 -5.65 21.84
N ARG A 195 -5.16 -4.67 21.06
CA ARG A 195 -4.28 -3.69 20.42
C ARG A 195 -3.54 -2.84 21.45
N ARG A 196 -4.24 -2.30 22.45
CA ARG A 196 -3.63 -1.53 23.54
C ARG A 196 -2.62 -2.37 24.34
N ALA A 197 -2.94 -3.63 24.62
CA ALA A 197 -2.04 -4.53 25.34
C ALA A 197 -0.77 -4.83 24.54
N LYS A 198 -0.89 -4.98 23.20
CA LYS A 198 0.26 -5.13 22.32
C LYS A 198 1.13 -3.87 22.28
N ASP A 199 0.50 -2.71 22.06
CA ASP A 199 1.20 -1.44 21.99
C ASP A 199 1.96 -1.14 23.31
N ALA A 200 1.37 -1.46 24.46
CA ALA A 200 2.04 -1.34 25.77
C ALA A 200 3.25 -2.28 25.90
N ARG A 201 3.14 -3.52 25.41
CA ARG A 201 4.23 -4.51 25.44
C ARG A 201 5.39 -4.14 24.52
N ASP A 202 5.09 -3.56 23.35
CA ASP A 202 6.11 -3.11 22.40
C ASP A 202 6.88 -1.90 22.97
N LEU A 203 6.19 -0.99 23.69
CA LEU A 203 6.83 0.12 24.40
C LEU A 203 7.74 -0.33 25.55
N ASP A 204 7.31 -1.30 26.36
CA ASP A 204 8.15 -1.87 27.44
C ASP A 204 9.40 -2.59 26.87
N GLY A 205 9.26 -3.23 25.71
CA GLY A 205 10.37 -3.89 25.00
C GLY A 205 11.40 -2.91 24.45
N ASP A 206 10.95 -1.78 23.89
CA ASP A 206 11.82 -0.73 23.37
C ASP A 206 12.52 0.05 24.50
N GLU A 207 11.86 0.30 25.64
CA GLU A 207 12.50 0.89 26.82
C GLU A 207 13.57 -0.04 27.44
N ALA A 208 13.30 -1.35 27.52
CA ALA A 208 14.27 -2.33 28.02
C ALA A 208 15.48 -2.48 27.08
N ALA A 209 15.27 -2.42 25.76
CA ALA A 209 16.33 -2.42 24.77
C ALA A 209 17.18 -1.14 24.81
N ALA A 210 16.54 0.02 24.97
CA ALA A 210 17.22 1.31 25.13
C ALA A 210 18.06 1.38 26.42
N ALA A 211 17.55 0.87 27.54
CA ALA A 211 18.28 0.80 28.80
C ALA A 211 19.49 -0.16 28.74
N SER A 212 19.36 -1.26 28.00
CA SER A 212 20.46 -2.23 27.80
C SER A 212 21.57 -1.69 26.89
N SER A 213 21.23 -0.84 25.92
CA SER A 213 22.20 -0.21 25.01
C SER A 213 22.99 0.94 25.66
N GLN A 214 22.54 1.49 26.78
CA GLN A 214 23.25 2.57 27.51
C GLN A 214 24.26 2.04 28.55
N LEU A 215 24.29 0.73 28.80
CA LEU A 215 25.16 0.06 29.76
C LEU A 215 26.36 -0.67 29.10
N GLN A 216 26.55 -0.51 27.79
CA GLN A 216 27.76 -0.92 27.04
C GLN A 216 28.58 0.29 26.62
#